data_AF-A0A0V0Y5C9-F1
#
_entry.id   AF-A0A0V0Y5C9-F1
#
_cell.length_a   1.000
_cell.length_b   1.000
_cell.length_c   1.000
_cell.angle_alpha   90.00
_cell.angle_beta   90.00
_cell.angle_gamma   90.00
#
_symmetry.space_group_name_H-M   'P 1'
#
loop_
_entity.id
_entity.type
_entity.pdbx_description
1 polymer ?
#
loop_
_entity_poly.entity_id
_entity_poly.type
_entity_poly.pdbx_seq_one_letter_code
_entity_poly.pdbx_strand_id
1 'polypeptide(L)'
;LNMDREYRNEEDNRESDLELNMLMAFEDSHFQNMMASVRASHPPEKFWRKVSIVLDPRCEYYERLIRLLNEMDLRVMADVRKDYDPSFIISQEMFMEDVVCFRYFDWNLRTYDMQTSVFLLMSAEKFVQSIANSINPAGCNFRLMGNRRFLDVVHMTKQLARANNNAYDDMHISVIIIGLKFYYDQKQMYEQQWKNGIFDLSEYPILSNAEVLLSKEEIEECFKAFMETDFSTVYYMDNLRQVVSFMQTFTVHIALHQCEDMSEMITRERLSNFPLQCGFLSM
;
A
#
# COMPACT_ATOMS: atom_id res chain seq x y z
N LEU A 1 58.28 20.21 -24.19
CA LEU A 1 57.92 18.94 -24.87
C LEU A 1 57.08 17.99 -23.99
N ASN A 2 56.34 18.48 -22.98
CA ASN A 2 55.53 17.61 -22.10
C ASN A 2 54.06 18.06 -21.94
N MET A 3 53.58 19.07 -22.69
CA MET A 3 52.16 19.49 -22.62
C MET A 3 51.25 18.69 -23.59
N ASP A 4 51.81 18.00 -24.59
CA ASP A 4 51.00 17.25 -25.58
C ASP A 4 50.63 15.83 -25.13
N ARG A 5 51.18 15.34 -24.02
CA ARG A 5 50.90 13.99 -23.49
C ARG A 5 49.76 13.95 -22.47
N GLU A 6 49.52 15.03 -21.73
CA GLU A 6 48.41 15.10 -20.76
C GLU A 6 47.06 15.35 -21.45
N TYR A 7 47.03 16.13 -22.54
CA TYR A 7 45.81 16.32 -23.34
C TYR A 7 45.33 15.06 -24.08
N ARG A 8 46.27 14.22 -24.58
CA ARG A 8 45.90 12.94 -25.23
C ARG A 8 45.27 11.95 -24.27
N ASN A 9 45.76 11.87 -23.03
CA ASN A 9 45.21 10.95 -22.04
C ASN A 9 43.83 11.38 -21.50
N GLU A 10 43.48 12.68 -21.56
CA GLU A 10 42.12 13.13 -21.21
C GLU A 10 41.11 12.94 -22.34
N GLU A 11 41.52 13.02 -23.61
CA GLU A 11 40.66 12.70 -24.76
C GLU A 11 40.40 11.19 -24.88
N ASP A 12 41.42 10.35 -24.71
CA ASP A 12 41.28 8.88 -24.74
C ASP A 12 40.38 8.35 -23.60
N ASN A 13 40.45 8.95 -22.40
CA ASN A 13 39.56 8.58 -21.29
C ASN A 13 38.11 9.06 -21.51
N ARG A 14 37.89 10.20 -22.18
CA ARG A 14 36.54 10.70 -22.51
C ARG A 14 35.89 9.90 -23.64
N GLU A 15 36.67 9.42 -24.62
CA GLU A 15 36.18 8.50 -25.65
C GLU A 15 35.82 7.14 -25.06
N SER A 16 36.64 6.58 -24.15
CA SER A 16 36.32 5.36 -23.43
C SER A 16 35.05 5.49 -22.57
N ASP A 17 34.84 6.64 -21.92
CA ASP A 17 33.62 6.89 -21.15
C ASP A 17 32.40 7.10 -22.07
N LEU A 18 32.57 7.71 -23.24
CA LEU A 18 31.51 7.89 -24.23
C LEU A 18 31.09 6.56 -24.86
N GLU A 19 32.05 5.71 -25.24
CA GLU A 19 31.80 4.36 -25.76
C GLU A 19 31.14 3.46 -24.71
N LEU A 20 31.58 3.53 -23.45
CA LEU A 20 30.93 2.81 -22.35
C LEU A 20 29.50 3.31 -22.10
N ASN A 21 29.28 4.63 -22.12
CA ASN A 21 27.93 5.20 -21.98
C ASN A 21 27.02 4.85 -23.17
N MET A 22 27.56 4.80 -24.38
CA MET A 22 26.83 4.37 -25.57
C MET A 22 26.50 2.88 -25.53
N LEU A 23 27.42 2.04 -25.04
CA LEU A 23 27.21 0.61 -24.86
C LEU A 23 26.13 0.35 -23.79
N MET A 24 26.21 1.04 -22.63
CA MET A 24 25.19 0.97 -21.59
C MET A 24 23.82 1.44 -22.12
N ALA A 25 23.77 2.55 -22.86
CA ALA A 25 22.52 3.03 -23.47
C ALA A 25 21.96 2.06 -24.52
N PHE A 26 22.82 1.37 -25.27
CA PHE A 26 22.42 0.36 -26.23
C PHE A 26 21.86 -0.90 -25.55
N GLU A 27 22.57 -1.41 -24.54
CA GLU A 27 22.13 -2.55 -23.72
C GLU A 27 20.81 -2.25 -23.01
N ASP A 28 20.66 -1.05 -22.45
CA ASP A 28 19.41 -0.57 -21.86
C ASP A 28 18.28 -0.50 -22.91
N SER A 29 18.55 0.04 -24.10
CA SER A 29 17.54 0.13 -25.16
C SER A 29 17.09 -1.26 -25.64
N HIS A 30 18.01 -2.22 -25.73
CA HIS A 30 17.72 -3.59 -26.13
C HIS A 30 16.94 -4.34 -25.03
N PHE A 31 17.34 -4.15 -23.77
CA PHE A 31 16.61 -4.64 -22.60
C PHE A 31 15.18 -4.09 -22.58
N GLN A 32 14.98 -2.78 -22.74
CA GLN A 32 13.66 -2.15 -22.72
C GLN A 32 12.78 -2.61 -23.90
N ASN A 33 13.34 -2.76 -25.10
CA ASN A 33 12.60 -3.30 -26.25
C ASN A 33 12.16 -4.75 -26.02
N MET A 34 13.01 -5.57 -25.43
CA MET A 34 12.66 -6.96 -25.12
C MET A 34 11.66 -7.05 -23.96
N MET A 35 11.80 -6.22 -22.91
CA MET A 35 10.80 -6.04 -21.86
C MET A 35 9.42 -5.71 -22.45
N ALA A 36 9.36 -4.76 -23.38
CA ALA A 36 8.11 -4.38 -24.05
C ALA A 36 7.49 -5.55 -24.85
N SER A 37 8.31 -6.34 -25.54
CA SER A 37 7.86 -7.56 -26.23
C SER A 37 7.32 -8.62 -25.28
N VAL A 38 7.98 -8.84 -24.14
CA VAL A 38 7.53 -9.77 -23.10
C VAL A 38 6.20 -9.30 -22.50
N ARG A 39 6.05 -8.02 -22.19
CA ARG A 39 4.79 -7.42 -21.72
C ARG A 39 3.66 -7.57 -22.73
N ALA A 40 3.92 -7.41 -24.02
CA ALA A 40 2.92 -7.59 -25.07
C ALA A 40 2.37 -9.03 -25.12
N SER A 41 3.19 -10.03 -24.80
CA SER A 41 2.76 -11.44 -24.69
C SER A 41 2.10 -11.78 -23.35
N HIS A 42 2.39 -11.00 -22.31
CA HIS A 42 1.89 -11.18 -20.94
C HIS A 42 1.28 -9.88 -20.40
N PRO A 43 0.09 -9.48 -20.89
CA PRO A 43 -0.53 -8.24 -20.47
C PRO A 43 -0.93 -8.29 -18.97
N PRO A 44 -0.86 -7.16 -18.24
CA PRO A 44 -1.13 -7.09 -16.80
C PRO A 44 -2.45 -7.71 -16.36
N GLU A 45 -3.47 -7.65 -17.21
CA GLU A 45 -4.81 -8.22 -16.99
C GLU A 45 -4.74 -9.72 -16.67
N LYS A 46 -3.78 -10.47 -17.26
CA LYS A 46 -3.57 -11.89 -16.93
C LYS A 46 -3.12 -12.12 -15.49
N PHE A 47 -2.55 -11.11 -14.85
CA PHE A 47 -2.11 -11.14 -13.45
C PHE A 47 -3.23 -10.71 -12.50
N TRP A 48 -4.15 -9.84 -12.95
CA TRP A 48 -5.25 -9.33 -12.14
C TRP A 48 -6.12 -10.45 -11.57
N ARG A 49 -6.43 -11.46 -12.40
CA ARG A 49 -7.18 -12.67 -12.01
C ARG A 49 -6.51 -13.53 -10.94
N LYS A 50 -5.23 -13.28 -10.62
CA LYS A 50 -4.47 -14.00 -9.59
C LYS A 50 -4.46 -13.27 -8.25
N VAL A 51 -4.88 -12.00 -8.22
CA VAL A 51 -4.91 -11.21 -6.99
C VAL A 51 -6.26 -11.40 -6.29
N SER A 52 -6.19 -11.58 -4.98
CA SER A 52 -7.34 -11.74 -4.10
C SER A 52 -7.23 -10.78 -2.91
N ILE A 53 -8.33 -10.16 -2.53
CA ILE A 53 -8.45 -9.32 -1.34
C ILE A 53 -8.83 -10.22 -0.18
N VAL A 54 -8.08 -10.15 0.92
CA VAL A 54 -8.36 -10.91 2.14
C VAL A 54 -9.00 -9.99 3.17
N LEU A 55 -10.20 -10.33 3.61
CA LEU A 55 -10.97 -9.59 4.60
C LEU A 55 -11.24 -10.46 5.83
N ASP A 56 -11.03 -9.86 7.00
CA ASP A 56 -11.35 -10.49 8.28
C ASP A 56 -12.85 -10.38 8.55
N PRO A 57 -13.58 -11.50 8.82
CA PRO A 57 -14.99 -11.47 9.19
C PRO A 57 -15.32 -10.57 10.39
N ARG A 58 -14.36 -10.35 11.29
CA ARG A 58 -14.50 -9.53 12.50
C ARG A 58 -14.29 -8.04 12.23
N CYS A 59 -13.86 -7.66 11.02
CA CYS A 59 -13.73 -6.27 10.65
C CYS A 59 -15.09 -5.55 10.77
N GLU A 60 -15.10 -4.38 11.39
CA GLU A 60 -16.34 -3.62 11.64
C GLU A 60 -17.08 -3.25 10.34
N TYR A 61 -16.36 -3.19 9.22
CA TYR A 61 -16.88 -2.85 7.91
C TYR A 61 -17.13 -4.05 7.01
N TYR A 62 -16.92 -5.28 7.48
CA TYR A 62 -16.88 -6.51 6.67
C TYR A 62 -18.06 -6.64 5.70
N GLU A 63 -19.30 -6.66 6.20
CA GLU A 63 -20.49 -6.85 5.37
C GLU A 63 -20.65 -5.73 4.32
N ARG A 64 -20.36 -4.49 4.73
CA ARG A 64 -20.47 -3.32 3.85
C ARG A 64 -19.38 -3.31 2.78
N LEU A 65 -18.16 -3.68 3.14
CA LEU A 65 -17.03 -3.79 2.20
C LEU A 65 -17.29 -4.90 1.18
N ILE A 66 -17.73 -6.09 1.60
CA ILE A 66 -18.09 -7.17 0.67
C ILE A 66 -19.17 -6.71 -0.30
N ARG A 67 -20.24 -6.09 0.22
CA ARG A 67 -21.32 -5.58 -0.62
C ARG A 67 -20.80 -4.56 -1.63
N LEU A 68 -20.03 -3.56 -1.19
CA LEU A 68 -19.50 -2.52 -2.06
C LEU A 68 -18.49 -3.05 -3.08
N LEU A 69 -17.63 -4.00 -2.70
CA LEU A 69 -16.68 -4.67 -3.60
C LEU A 69 -17.40 -5.45 -4.69
N ASN A 70 -18.52 -6.09 -4.38
CA ASN A 70 -19.35 -6.80 -5.34
C ASN A 70 -20.20 -5.85 -6.21
N GLU A 71 -20.60 -4.69 -5.69
CA GLU A 71 -21.34 -3.67 -6.45
C GLU A 71 -20.43 -2.88 -7.41
N MET A 72 -19.20 -2.58 -6.98
CA MET A 72 -18.20 -1.88 -7.77
C MET A 72 -17.47 -2.85 -8.68
N ASP A 73 -18.19 -3.43 -9.63
CA ASP A 73 -17.57 -4.31 -10.60
C ASP A 73 -16.70 -3.48 -11.55
N LEU A 74 -15.37 -3.60 -11.43
CA LEU A 74 -14.50 -3.11 -12.49
C LEU A 74 -14.81 -3.99 -13.70
N ARG A 75 -15.60 -3.49 -14.65
CA ARG A 75 -16.00 -4.25 -15.87
C ARG A 75 -14.82 -4.99 -16.51
N VAL A 76 -13.65 -4.35 -16.50
CA VAL A 76 -12.39 -4.92 -17.00
C VAL A 76 -11.93 -6.15 -16.19
N MET A 77 -12.16 -6.20 -14.87
CA MET A 77 -11.88 -7.38 -14.04
C MET A 77 -12.91 -8.50 -14.23
N ALA A 78 -14.20 -8.18 -14.37
CA ALA A 78 -15.24 -9.17 -14.61
C ALA A 78 -15.00 -9.95 -15.91
N ASP A 79 -14.67 -9.26 -16.99
CA ASP A 79 -14.37 -9.87 -18.29
C ASP A 79 -13.09 -10.71 -18.27
N VAL A 80 -12.22 -10.44 -17.30
CA VAL A 80 -10.89 -11.05 -17.16
C VAL A 80 -10.88 -12.19 -16.16
N ARG A 81 -11.86 -12.39 -15.27
CA ARG A 81 -11.87 -13.56 -14.37
C ARG A 81 -12.66 -14.73 -14.98
N LYS A 82 -12.21 -15.96 -14.70
CA LYS A 82 -12.83 -17.23 -15.12
C LYS A 82 -13.26 -18.03 -13.92
N ASP A 83 -14.18 -18.97 -14.12
CA ASP A 83 -14.77 -19.78 -13.05
C ASP A 83 -13.77 -20.62 -12.25
N TYR A 84 -12.61 -20.95 -12.85
CA TYR A 84 -11.54 -21.71 -12.20
C TYR A 84 -10.48 -20.83 -11.53
N ASP A 85 -10.57 -19.50 -11.66
CA ASP A 85 -9.67 -18.57 -11.00
C ASP A 85 -9.91 -18.57 -9.48
N PRO A 86 -8.92 -18.18 -8.66
CA PRO A 86 -9.14 -17.99 -7.23
C PRO A 86 -10.27 -16.98 -6.95
N SER A 87 -10.89 -17.06 -5.77
CA SER A 87 -11.94 -16.10 -5.40
C SER A 87 -11.36 -14.69 -5.27
N PHE A 88 -12.04 -13.69 -5.84
CA PHE A 88 -11.57 -12.29 -5.76
C PHE A 88 -11.54 -11.77 -4.32
N ILE A 89 -12.51 -12.18 -3.52
CA ILE A 89 -12.61 -11.86 -2.09
C ILE A 89 -12.46 -13.17 -1.32
N ILE A 90 -11.48 -13.22 -0.42
CA ILE A 90 -11.25 -14.32 0.50
C ILE A 90 -11.64 -13.84 1.89
N SER A 91 -12.60 -14.52 2.50
CA SER A 91 -12.95 -14.30 3.89
C SER A 91 -12.17 -15.25 4.79
N GLN A 92 -11.33 -14.70 5.67
CA GLN A 92 -10.48 -15.48 6.55
C GLN A 92 -10.19 -14.71 7.83
N GLU A 93 -10.22 -15.37 8.99
CA GLU A 93 -9.70 -14.79 10.23
C GLU A 93 -8.20 -14.50 10.09
N MET A 94 -7.84 -13.23 10.24
CA MET A 94 -6.47 -12.74 10.19
C MET A 94 -5.90 -12.59 11.60
N PHE A 95 -4.61 -12.26 11.67
CA PHE A 95 -3.90 -12.10 12.94
C PHE A 95 -4.44 -10.93 13.80
N MET A 96 -5.21 -10.01 13.21
CA MET A 96 -5.84 -8.90 13.89
C MET A 96 -7.11 -8.48 13.15
N GLU A 97 -8.09 -7.98 13.91
CA GLU A 97 -9.31 -7.37 13.38
C GLU A 97 -9.00 -6.07 12.62
N ASP A 98 -9.93 -5.66 11.75
CA ASP A 98 -9.83 -4.44 10.94
C ASP A 98 -8.59 -4.35 10.02
N VAL A 99 -7.92 -5.47 9.79
CA VAL A 99 -6.85 -5.56 8.81
C VAL A 99 -7.40 -5.97 7.44
N VAL A 100 -6.74 -5.52 6.38
CA VAL A 100 -6.96 -5.93 5.00
C VAL A 100 -5.62 -6.31 4.40
N CYS A 101 -5.57 -7.47 3.76
CA CYS A 101 -4.36 -7.98 3.11
C CYS A 101 -4.68 -8.37 1.67
N PHE A 102 -3.62 -8.60 0.89
CA PHE A 102 -3.74 -9.07 -0.49
C PHE A 102 -2.91 -10.33 -0.66
N ARG A 103 -3.41 -11.25 -1.49
CA ARG A 103 -2.70 -12.46 -1.88
C ARG A 103 -2.59 -12.54 -3.38
N TYR A 104 -1.44 -12.99 -3.85
CA TYR A 104 -1.21 -13.32 -5.24
C TYR A 104 -1.11 -14.85 -5.36
N PHE A 105 -1.87 -15.43 -6.28
CA PHE A 105 -1.86 -16.86 -6.52
C PHE A 105 -0.80 -17.22 -7.58
N ASP A 106 0.20 -18.01 -7.18
CA ASP A 106 1.15 -18.60 -8.12
C ASP A 106 0.59 -19.91 -8.67
N TRP A 107 0.27 -19.93 -9.96
CA TRP A 107 -0.23 -21.12 -10.66
C TRP A 107 0.83 -22.22 -10.81
N ASN A 108 2.11 -21.86 -10.84
CA ASN A 108 3.21 -22.82 -11.02
C ASN A 108 3.35 -23.67 -9.74
N LEU A 109 3.26 -23.02 -8.59
CA LEU A 109 3.37 -23.66 -7.27
C LEU A 109 2.00 -24.11 -6.71
N ARG A 110 0.90 -23.62 -7.29
CA ARG A 110 -0.47 -23.78 -6.80
C ARG A 110 -0.64 -23.30 -5.35
N THR A 111 0.08 -22.24 -5.00
CA THR A 111 0.09 -21.65 -3.65
C THR A 111 -0.22 -20.16 -3.72
N TYR A 112 -0.66 -19.60 -2.58
CA TYR A 112 -0.78 -18.16 -2.42
C TYR A 112 0.46 -17.61 -1.76
N ASP A 113 1.03 -16.58 -2.37
CA ASP A 113 2.02 -15.73 -1.72
C ASP A 113 1.28 -14.56 -1.07
N MET A 114 1.47 -14.41 0.24
CA MET A 114 0.98 -13.26 0.96
C MET A 114 1.80 -12.05 0.55
N GLN A 115 1.15 -11.05 -0.04
CA GLN A 115 1.83 -9.82 -0.43
C GLN A 115 2.18 -9.03 0.83
N THR A 116 3.34 -8.39 0.84
CA THR A 116 3.96 -7.75 2.00
C THR A 116 3.25 -6.49 2.50
N SER A 117 2.13 -6.11 1.87
CA SER A 117 1.37 -4.90 2.19
C SER A 117 0.15 -5.24 3.05
N VAL A 118 0.14 -4.69 4.25
CA VAL A 118 -0.94 -4.85 5.24
C VAL A 118 -1.57 -3.50 5.50
N PHE A 119 -2.90 -3.44 5.44
CA PHE A 119 -3.68 -2.22 5.65
C PHE A 119 -4.48 -2.33 6.94
N LEU A 120 -4.22 -1.45 7.90
CA LEU A 120 -5.02 -1.31 9.11
C LEU A 120 -6.14 -0.30 8.85
N LEU A 121 -7.38 -0.73 8.93
CA LEU A 121 -8.54 0.16 8.87
C LEU A 121 -8.84 0.71 10.26
N MET A 122 -9.08 2.02 10.34
CA MET A 122 -9.49 2.67 11.57
C MET A 122 -10.65 3.62 11.30
N SER A 123 -11.72 3.51 12.08
CA SER A 123 -12.75 4.53 12.13
C SER A 123 -12.19 5.86 12.67
N ALA A 124 -12.83 6.98 12.34
CA ALA A 124 -12.48 8.28 12.91
C ALA A 124 -12.52 8.27 14.44
N GLU A 125 -13.50 7.59 15.03
CA GLU A 125 -13.67 7.47 16.48
C GLU A 125 -12.50 6.71 17.12
N LYS A 126 -12.14 5.54 16.57
CA LYS A 126 -10.97 4.76 17.02
C LYS A 126 -9.69 5.59 16.91
N PHE A 127 -9.52 6.30 15.79
CA PHE A 127 -8.36 7.14 15.56
C PHE A 127 -8.28 8.27 16.61
N VAL A 128 -9.35 9.04 16.79
CA VAL A 128 -9.41 10.14 17.77
C VAL A 128 -9.15 9.66 19.21
N GLN A 129 -9.74 8.52 19.62
CA GLN A 129 -9.47 7.91 20.93
C GLN A 129 -8.00 7.53 21.09
N SER A 130 -7.41 6.92 20.05
CA SER A 130 -6.00 6.50 20.09
C SER A 130 -5.03 7.70 20.15
N ILE A 131 -5.37 8.82 19.50
CA ILE A 131 -4.61 10.07 19.58
C ILE A 131 -4.75 10.72 20.96
N ALA A 132 -5.96 10.73 21.53
CA ALA A 132 -6.16 11.24 22.88
C ALA A 132 -5.32 10.46 23.91
N ASN A 133 -5.19 9.15 23.75
CA ASN A 133 -4.30 8.32 24.58
C ASN A 133 -2.81 8.60 24.36
N SER A 134 -2.42 9.05 23.16
CA SER A 134 -1.05 9.48 22.88
C SER A 134 -0.74 10.84 23.52
N ILE A 135 -1.70 11.76 23.57
CA ILE A 135 -1.57 13.07 24.21
C ILE A 135 -1.56 12.93 25.74
N ASN A 136 -2.39 12.05 26.30
CA ASN A 136 -2.50 11.87 27.74
C ASN A 136 -1.62 10.69 28.24
N PRO A 137 -0.47 10.96 28.91
CA PRO A 137 0.45 9.91 29.33
C PRO A 137 -0.14 8.94 30.35
N ALA A 138 -1.16 9.33 31.12
CA ALA A 138 -1.86 8.44 32.04
C ALA A 138 -2.81 7.45 31.31
N GLY A 139 -3.17 7.74 30.05
CA GLY A 139 -4.13 6.98 29.25
C GLY A 139 -5.57 7.16 29.73
N CYS A 140 -6.51 7.30 28.80
CA CYS A 140 -7.94 7.22 29.06
C CYS A 140 -8.44 5.84 28.63
N ASN A 141 -9.27 5.18 29.44
CA ASN A 141 -9.83 3.88 29.06
C ASN A 141 -11.12 4.08 28.24
N PHE A 142 -10.97 4.34 26.94
CA PHE A 142 -12.10 4.54 26.03
C PHE A 142 -12.78 3.24 25.64
N ARG A 143 -14.05 3.30 25.21
CA ARG A 143 -14.81 2.09 24.85
C ARG A 143 -14.25 1.32 23.66
N LEU A 144 -13.78 2.00 22.60
CA LEU A 144 -13.35 1.33 21.37
C LEU A 144 -11.86 0.96 21.40
N MET A 145 -11.02 1.86 21.90
CA MET A 145 -9.55 1.65 21.91
C MET A 145 -8.98 1.26 23.26
N GLY A 146 -9.78 1.24 24.33
CA GLY A 146 -9.26 1.13 25.68
C GLY A 146 -8.24 2.23 25.96
N ASN A 147 -7.10 1.85 26.54
CA ASN A 147 -5.95 2.72 26.80
C ASN A 147 -4.88 2.70 25.68
N ARG A 148 -5.18 2.10 24.52
CA ARG A 148 -4.19 1.93 23.46
C ARG A 148 -3.87 3.27 22.79
N ARG A 149 -2.58 3.57 22.64
CA ARG A 149 -2.07 4.72 21.89
C ARG A 149 -1.96 4.38 20.41
N PHE A 150 -2.02 5.40 19.56
CA PHE A 150 -1.93 5.20 18.11
C PHE A 150 -0.67 4.42 17.68
N LEU A 151 0.50 4.82 18.18
CA LEU A 151 1.78 4.18 17.86
C LEU A 151 1.84 2.72 18.35
N ASP A 152 1.29 2.44 19.54
CA ASP A 152 1.24 1.08 20.09
C ASP A 152 0.40 0.15 19.21
N VAL A 153 -0.71 0.65 18.66
CA VAL A 153 -1.58 -0.10 17.74
C VAL A 153 -0.84 -0.41 16.44
N VAL A 154 -0.14 0.57 15.86
CA VAL A 154 0.64 0.40 14.64
C VAL A 154 1.79 -0.60 14.87
N HIS A 155 2.53 -0.48 15.97
CA HIS A 155 3.60 -1.41 16.31
C HIS A 155 3.10 -2.83 16.58
N MET A 156 1.99 -2.97 17.31
CA MET A 156 1.36 -4.28 17.53
C MET A 156 0.95 -4.91 16.20
N THR A 157 0.37 -4.12 15.28
CA THR A 157 0.01 -4.59 13.94
C THR A 157 1.25 -5.07 13.18
N LYS A 158 2.35 -4.29 13.20
CA LYS A 158 3.64 -4.68 12.60
C LYS A 158 4.16 -6.00 13.17
N GLN A 159 4.17 -6.14 14.49
CA GLN A 159 4.69 -7.34 15.17
C GLN A 159 3.85 -8.58 14.85
N LEU A 160 2.53 -8.47 14.90
CA LEU A 160 1.64 -9.58 14.57
C LEU A 160 1.72 -9.97 13.09
N ALA A 161 1.83 -8.99 12.19
CA ALA A 161 2.00 -9.24 10.76
C ALA A 161 3.32 -9.99 10.47
N ARG A 162 4.43 -9.59 11.10
CA ARG A 162 5.73 -10.28 10.99
C ARG A 162 5.65 -11.72 11.48
N ALA A 163 5.07 -11.92 12.68
CA ALA A 163 4.90 -13.24 13.26
C ALA A 163 4.05 -14.16 12.38
N ASN A 164 2.99 -13.62 11.76
CA ASN A 164 2.11 -14.40 10.88
C ASN A 164 2.76 -14.77 9.54
N ASN A 165 3.66 -13.94 9.02
CA ASN A 165 4.28 -14.15 7.70
C ASN A 165 5.63 -14.87 7.75
N ASN A 166 6.13 -15.23 8.94
CA ASN A 166 7.51 -15.73 9.12
C ASN A 166 8.55 -14.84 8.43
N ALA A 167 8.27 -13.54 8.32
CA ALA A 167 9.09 -12.59 7.60
C ALA A 167 10.12 -11.99 8.55
N TYR A 168 11.39 -12.03 8.14
CA TYR A 168 12.48 -11.33 8.83
C TYR A 168 12.58 -9.85 8.45
N ASP A 169 11.91 -9.45 7.37
CA ASP A 169 11.97 -8.09 6.84
C ASP A 169 10.97 -7.14 7.50
N ASP A 170 11.30 -5.84 7.44
CA ASP A 170 10.44 -4.77 7.92
C ASP A 170 9.16 -4.70 7.08
N MET A 171 8.07 -5.29 7.59
CA MET A 171 6.74 -5.11 6.98
C MET A 171 6.29 -3.66 7.10
N HIS A 172 6.02 -3.04 5.96
CA HIS A 172 5.39 -1.73 5.89
C HIS A 172 3.88 -1.87 6.15
N ILE A 173 3.39 -1.17 7.17
CA ILE A 173 1.95 -1.07 7.46
C ILE A 173 1.45 0.26 6.93
N SER A 174 0.32 0.19 6.24
CA SER A 174 -0.45 1.36 5.84
C SER A 174 -1.69 1.48 6.72
N VAL A 175 -1.95 2.66 7.28
CA VAL A 175 -3.15 2.91 8.08
C VAL A 175 -4.15 3.68 7.23
N ILE A 176 -5.41 3.23 7.20
CA ILE A 176 -6.50 3.90 6.49
C ILE A 176 -7.49 4.40 7.54
N ILE A 177 -7.56 5.73 7.69
CA ILE A 177 -8.49 6.40 8.61
C ILE A 177 -9.74 6.80 7.84
N ILE A 178 -10.90 6.32 8.32
CA ILE A 178 -12.18 6.44 7.63
C ILE A 178 -13.08 7.43 8.36
N GLY A 179 -13.49 8.48 7.65
CA GLY A 179 -14.52 9.42 8.11
C GLY A 179 -14.02 10.58 8.98
N LEU A 180 -12.70 10.84 9.03
CA LEU A 180 -12.13 11.92 9.86
C LEU A 180 -12.67 13.30 9.48
N LYS A 181 -12.92 13.53 8.18
CA LYS A 181 -13.57 14.76 7.72
C LYS A 181 -14.97 14.94 8.33
N PHE A 182 -15.78 13.88 8.33
CA PHE A 182 -17.12 13.91 8.92
C PHE A 182 -17.08 14.18 10.43
N TYR A 183 -16.06 13.67 11.13
CA TYR A 183 -15.82 14.03 12.53
C TYR A 183 -15.63 15.54 12.70
N TYR A 184 -14.77 16.18 11.89
CA TYR A 184 -14.55 17.62 11.98
C TYR A 184 -15.79 18.44 11.60
N ASP A 185 -16.52 18.01 10.57
CA ASP A 185 -17.76 18.67 10.15
C ASP A 185 -18.81 18.62 11.28
N GLN A 186 -19.01 17.45 11.92
CA GLN A 186 -19.89 17.33 13.08
C GLN A 186 -19.40 18.18 14.25
N LYS A 187 -18.10 18.21 14.53
CA LYS A 187 -17.52 19.01 15.61
C LYS A 187 -17.81 20.50 15.42
N GLN A 188 -17.63 21.00 14.20
CA GLN A 188 -17.90 22.39 13.88
C GLN A 188 -19.40 22.74 14.08
N MET A 189 -20.31 21.87 13.65
CA MET A 189 -21.74 22.04 13.86
C MET A 189 -22.11 22.05 15.36
N TYR A 190 -21.54 21.10 16.12
CA TYR A 190 -21.73 21.01 17.56
C TYR A 190 -21.20 22.26 18.29
N GLU A 191 -20.02 22.76 17.95
CA GLU A 191 -19.45 23.97 18.54
C GLU A 191 -20.31 25.22 18.24
N GLN A 192 -20.94 25.29 17.07
CA GLN A 192 -21.90 26.36 16.74
C GLN A 192 -23.17 26.26 17.58
N GLN A 193 -23.72 25.05 17.76
CA GLN A 193 -24.88 24.82 18.63
C GLN A 193 -24.57 25.07 20.11
N TRP A 194 -23.36 24.69 20.57
CA TRP A 194 -22.88 24.94 21.91
C TRP A 194 -22.87 26.44 22.24
N LYS A 195 -22.43 27.27 21.29
CA LYS A 195 -22.49 28.75 21.41
C LYS A 195 -23.92 29.28 21.49
N ASN A 196 -24.89 28.54 20.96
CA ASN A 196 -26.32 28.86 21.04
C ASN A 196 -27.01 28.24 22.26
N GLY A 197 -26.28 27.59 23.17
CA GLY A 197 -26.80 27.00 24.40
C GLY A 197 -27.45 25.61 24.26
N ILE A 198 -27.22 24.93 23.14
CA ILE A 198 -27.68 23.55 22.90
C ILE A 198 -26.49 22.61 23.13
N PHE A 199 -26.64 21.62 24.01
CA PHE A 199 -25.55 20.79 24.52
C PHE A 199 -25.74 19.28 24.28
N ASP A 200 -26.55 18.91 23.31
CA ASP A 200 -26.86 17.51 23.04
C ASP A 200 -25.85 16.88 22.06
N LEU A 201 -25.03 15.95 22.56
CA LEU A 201 -24.09 15.16 21.76
C LEU A 201 -24.76 14.00 21.01
N SER A 202 -25.99 13.63 21.37
CA SER A 202 -26.69 12.48 20.76
C SER A 202 -27.05 12.71 19.30
N GLU A 203 -27.18 13.97 18.88
CA GLU A 203 -27.38 14.37 17.48
C GLU A 203 -26.13 14.17 16.60
N TYR A 204 -24.97 13.89 17.22
CA TYR A 204 -23.67 13.74 16.57
C TYR A 204 -23.03 12.38 16.91
N PRO A 205 -23.44 11.28 16.24
CA PRO A 205 -23.03 9.93 16.61
C PRO A 205 -21.52 9.69 16.60
N ILE A 206 -20.78 10.31 15.67
CA ILE A 206 -19.31 10.13 15.57
C ILE A 206 -18.65 10.81 16.76
N LEU A 207 -19.10 12.01 17.15
CA LEU A 207 -18.58 12.72 18.32
C LEU A 207 -18.92 11.96 19.62
N SER A 208 -20.16 11.48 19.74
CA SER A 208 -20.60 10.70 20.89
C SER A 208 -19.79 9.42 21.06
N ASN A 209 -19.51 8.71 19.96
CA ASN A 209 -18.72 7.49 19.97
C ASN A 209 -17.21 7.74 20.15
N ALA A 210 -16.70 8.90 19.77
CA ALA A 210 -15.31 9.28 20.00
C ALA A 210 -15.01 9.51 21.49
N GLU A 211 -16.00 9.86 22.32
CA GLU A 211 -15.88 10.10 23.77
C GLU A 211 -14.93 11.25 24.18
N VAL A 212 -14.27 11.88 23.21
CA VAL A 212 -13.36 13.01 23.36
C VAL A 212 -13.45 13.90 22.13
N LEU A 213 -13.29 15.22 22.32
CA LEU A 213 -13.48 16.24 21.29
C LEU A 213 -12.17 16.93 20.94
N LEU A 214 -11.25 16.22 20.30
CA LEU A 214 -9.99 16.79 19.84
C LEU A 214 -10.18 17.75 18.67
N SER A 215 -9.39 18.83 18.66
CA SER A 215 -9.27 19.77 17.54
C SER A 215 -8.39 19.19 16.43
N LYS A 216 -8.48 19.81 15.25
CA LYS A 216 -7.64 19.42 14.11
C LYS A 216 -6.17 19.69 14.43
N GLU A 217 -5.88 20.79 15.11
CA GLU A 217 -4.54 21.18 15.54
C GLU A 217 -3.97 20.16 16.54
N GLU A 218 -4.74 19.74 17.55
CA GLU A 218 -4.31 18.73 18.52
C GLU A 218 -3.97 17.40 17.85
N ILE A 219 -4.79 16.97 16.88
CA ILE A 219 -4.55 15.75 16.11
C ILE A 219 -3.30 15.89 15.25
N GLU A 220 -3.17 16.99 14.50
CA GLU A 220 -2.02 17.22 13.62
C GLU A 220 -0.70 17.35 14.39
N GLU A 221 -0.68 17.99 15.55
CA GLU A 221 0.51 18.10 16.40
C GLU A 221 0.96 16.74 16.93
N CYS A 222 0.02 15.95 17.47
CA CYS A 222 0.32 14.59 17.91
C CYS A 222 0.80 13.72 16.73
N PHE A 223 0.19 13.88 15.57
CA PHE A 223 0.52 13.11 14.39
C PHE A 223 1.87 13.49 13.77
N LYS A 224 2.30 14.76 13.85
CA LYS A 224 3.66 15.17 13.44
C LYS A 224 4.73 14.43 14.24
N ALA A 225 4.58 14.37 15.56
CA ALA A 225 5.50 13.62 16.41
C ALA A 225 5.53 12.12 16.07
N PHE A 226 4.39 11.55 15.65
CA PHE A 226 4.34 10.18 15.13
C PHE A 226 5.14 10.04 13.82
N MET A 227 4.93 10.91 12.84
CA MET A 227 5.60 10.84 11.54
C MET A 227 7.13 11.00 11.63
N GLU A 228 7.63 11.64 12.69
CA GLU A 228 9.07 11.73 12.97
C GLU A 228 9.69 10.41 13.47
N THR A 229 8.87 9.48 13.97
CA THR A 229 9.35 8.27 14.65
C THR A 229 9.00 6.97 13.92
N ASP A 230 8.04 6.98 13.00
CA ASP A 230 7.58 5.79 12.29
C ASP A 230 7.36 6.06 10.80
N PHE A 231 7.81 5.12 9.95
CA PHE A 231 7.73 5.20 8.49
C PHE A 231 6.43 4.62 7.90
N SER A 232 5.37 4.44 8.68
CA SER A 232 4.09 3.96 8.16
C SER A 232 3.39 5.00 7.30
N THR A 233 2.73 4.55 6.23
CA THR A 233 1.91 5.42 5.40
C THR A 233 0.51 5.55 6.00
N VAL A 234 -0.04 6.76 6.04
CA VAL A 234 -1.41 7.00 6.53
C VAL A 234 -2.25 7.66 5.45
N TYR A 235 -3.40 7.05 5.17
CA TYR A 235 -4.40 7.52 4.22
C TYR A 235 -5.64 8.01 4.96
N TYR A 236 -6.14 9.18 4.57
CA TYR A 236 -7.43 9.69 5.05
C TYR A 236 -8.47 9.48 3.97
N MET A 237 -9.50 8.71 4.28
CA MET A 237 -10.62 8.43 3.38
C MET A 237 -11.92 8.90 4.00
N ASP A 238 -12.77 9.54 3.22
CA ASP A 238 -14.04 10.08 3.72
C ASP A 238 -15.05 8.96 3.98
N ASN A 239 -15.05 7.91 3.16
CA ASN A 239 -16.08 6.87 3.21
C ASN A 239 -15.58 5.53 2.65
N LEU A 240 -16.37 4.47 2.88
CA LEU A 240 -16.05 3.11 2.43
C LEU A 240 -15.95 2.96 0.91
N ARG A 241 -16.59 3.81 0.09
CA ARG A 241 -16.43 3.73 -1.38
C ARG A 241 -15.02 4.13 -1.80
N GLN A 242 -14.41 5.11 -1.14
CA GLN A 242 -13.01 5.46 -1.36
C GLN A 242 -12.08 4.30 -0.94
N VAL A 243 -12.39 3.62 0.17
CA VAL A 243 -11.64 2.44 0.61
C VAL A 243 -11.73 1.31 -0.42
N VAL A 244 -12.91 1.02 -0.94
CA VAL A 244 -13.08 -0.02 -1.98
C VAL A 244 -12.35 0.38 -3.27
N SER A 245 -12.45 1.64 -3.70
CA SER A 245 -11.72 2.17 -4.86
C SER A 245 -10.20 2.01 -4.68
N PHE A 246 -9.71 2.31 -3.47
CA PHE A 246 -8.31 2.09 -3.10
C PHE A 246 -7.93 0.62 -3.17
N MET A 247 -8.71 -0.28 -2.56
CA MET A 247 -8.43 -1.72 -2.59
C MET A 247 -8.34 -2.24 -4.02
N GLN A 248 -9.27 -1.84 -4.88
CA GLN A 248 -9.29 -2.20 -6.29
C GLN A 248 -8.07 -1.66 -7.04
N THR A 249 -7.76 -0.38 -6.86
CA THR A 249 -6.55 0.22 -7.44
C THR A 249 -5.29 -0.51 -6.97
N PHE A 250 -5.24 -0.92 -5.71
CA PHE A 250 -4.13 -1.65 -5.14
C PHE A 250 -4.01 -3.08 -5.71
N THR A 251 -5.13 -3.76 -6.01
CA THR A 251 -5.08 -5.04 -6.74
C THR A 251 -4.46 -4.91 -8.13
N VAL A 252 -4.77 -3.82 -8.85
CA VAL A 252 -4.14 -3.51 -10.14
C VAL A 252 -2.65 -3.24 -9.97
N HIS A 253 -2.28 -2.48 -8.93
CA HIS A 253 -0.88 -2.19 -8.62
C HIS A 253 -0.06 -3.47 -8.34
N ILE A 254 -0.56 -4.38 -7.50
CA ILE A 254 0.10 -5.67 -7.25
C ILE A 254 0.32 -6.43 -8.55
N ALA A 255 -0.71 -6.50 -9.38
CA ALA A 255 -0.63 -7.28 -10.59
C ALA A 255 0.28 -6.66 -11.66
N LEU A 256 0.37 -5.32 -11.70
CA LEU A 256 1.37 -4.62 -12.50
C LEU A 256 2.78 -4.94 -12.02
N HIS A 257 3.03 -4.87 -10.71
CA HIS A 257 4.33 -5.23 -10.12
C HIS A 257 4.74 -6.66 -10.49
N GLN A 258 3.83 -7.62 -10.33
CA GLN A 258 4.08 -9.03 -10.69
C GLN A 258 4.33 -9.23 -12.19
N CYS A 259 3.67 -8.42 -13.04
CA CYS A 259 3.93 -8.42 -14.48
C CYS A 259 5.32 -7.88 -14.80
N GLU A 260 5.75 -6.82 -14.11
CA GLU A 260 7.08 -6.22 -14.27
C GLU A 260 8.18 -7.17 -13.82
N ASP A 261 8.06 -7.76 -12.63
CA ASP A 261 9.01 -8.74 -12.08
C ASP A 261 9.22 -9.92 -13.03
N MET A 262 8.11 -10.50 -13.52
CA MET A 262 8.17 -11.62 -14.45
C MET A 262 8.77 -11.20 -15.80
N SER A 263 8.39 -10.03 -16.29
CA SER A 263 8.93 -9.52 -17.56
C SER A 263 10.44 -9.30 -17.47
N GLU A 264 10.91 -8.75 -16.35
CA GLU A 264 12.33 -8.52 -16.07
C GLU A 264 13.09 -9.84 -15.99
N MET A 265 12.56 -10.82 -15.25
CA MET A 265 13.16 -12.15 -15.15
C MET A 265 13.30 -12.83 -16.51
N ILE A 266 12.22 -12.89 -17.30
CA ILE A 266 12.23 -13.51 -18.64
C ILE A 266 13.18 -12.76 -19.57
N THR A 267 13.21 -11.43 -19.49
CA THR A 267 14.10 -10.61 -20.32
C THR A 267 15.56 -10.89 -19.97
N ARG A 268 15.91 -10.91 -18.68
CA ARG A 268 17.26 -11.25 -18.22
C ARG A 268 17.66 -12.66 -18.65
N GLU A 269 16.77 -13.64 -18.50
CA GLU A 269 17.03 -15.01 -18.95
C GLU A 269 17.29 -15.06 -20.46
N ARG A 270 16.45 -14.39 -21.26
CA ARG A 270 16.63 -14.33 -22.72
C ARG A 270 17.92 -13.61 -23.13
N LEU A 271 18.32 -12.54 -22.44
CA LEU A 271 19.61 -11.87 -22.69
C LEU A 271 20.79 -12.75 -22.29
N SER A 272 20.68 -13.48 -21.17
CA SER A 272 21.73 -14.42 -20.75
C SER A 272 21.94 -15.57 -21.73
N ASN A 273 20.88 -15.94 -22.47
CA ASN A 273 20.89 -16.95 -23.52
C ASN A 273 21.13 -16.37 -24.92
N PHE A 274 21.23 -15.04 -25.07
CA PHE A 274 21.67 -14.42 -26.31
C PHE A 274 23.15 -14.80 -26.48
N PRO A 275 23.54 -15.43 -27.60
CA PRO A 275 24.95 -15.75 -27.80
C PRO A 275 25.73 -14.44 -27.77
N LEU A 276 26.87 -14.44 -27.07
CA LEU A 276 27.96 -13.43 -27.15
C LEU A 276 28.58 -13.37 -28.57
N GLN A 277 27.76 -13.51 -29.62
CA GLN A 277 28.12 -13.45 -31.03
C GLN A 277 27.83 -12.07 -31.64
N CYS A 278 27.73 -11.02 -30.83
CA CYS A 278 28.09 -9.69 -31.31
C CYS A 278 29.60 -9.54 -31.10
N GLY A 279 30.36 -9.90 -32.13
CA GLY A 279 31.81 -9.89 -32.14
C GLY A 279 32.40 -8.49 -32.02
N PHE A 280 32.48 -7.95 -30.80
CA PHE A 280 33.31 -6.79 -30.46
C PHE A 280 34.53 -7.15 -29.60
N LEU A 281 34.76 -8.45 -29.33
CA LEU A 281 35.96 -8.94 -28.67
C LEU A 281 36.57 -10.15 -29.39
N SER A 282 36.86 -9.98 -30.68
CA SER A 282 37.87 -10.80 -31.34
C SER A 282 38.84 -9.90 -32.12
N MET A 283 39.89 -9.48 -31.41
CA MET A 283 41.11 -8.79 -31.87
C MET A 283 41.00 -7.36 -32.38
#